data_AF-A0A9E3KUC2-F1
#
_entry.id   AF-A0A9E3KUC2-F1
#
_cell.length_a   1.000
_cell.length_b   1.000
_cell.length_c   1.000
_cell.angle_alpha   90.00
_cell.angle_beta   90.00
_cell.angle_gamma   90.00
#
_symmetry.space_group_name_H-M   'P 1'
#
loop_
_entity.id
_entity.type
_entity.pdbx_description
1 polymer ?
#
loop_
_entity_poly.entity_id
_entity_poly.type
_entity_poly.pdbx_seq_one_letter_code
_entity_poly.pdbx_strand_id
1 'polypeptide(L)'
;MKKISLAKYNIDWPNHIIGFFSALFGILIAFELDEWRERHNQQELADIAFSRMLTEIEFNQNILHANVNENLNRIQVLDNLTSKLNDQLLFTGEAHEADSLNQLYSDYIHIDTDLSETDRAGKPTYIGVSSLSMIPQHTSAWESAKATGALNFLGYERVIALSSVYNYSSIVEELEAIHNLSKKASDITTTSQLRLYLNEVEKSLKIVERELAEYDQFVSILKSFE
;
A
#
# COMPACT_ATOMS: atom_id res chain seq x y z
N MET A 1 82.51 8.91 -38.08
CA MET A 1 81.35 9.00 -37.18
C MET A 1 81.19 10.44 -36.71
N LYS A 2 80.17 11.17 -37.18
CA LYS A 2 79.85 12.52 -36.69
C LYS A 2 79.31 12.40 -35.27
N LYS A 3 80.02 12.96 -34.28
CA LYS A 3 79.49 13.15 -32.93
C LYS A 3 78.45 14.27 -32.99
N ILE A 4 77.18 13.90 -32.92
CA ILE A 4 76.09 14.86 -32.74
C ILE A 4 76.20 15.34 -31.28
N SER A 5 76.64 16.58 -31.10
CA SER A 5 76.65 17.25 -29.79
C SER A 5 75.21 17.62 -29.42
N LEU A 6 74.65 16.95 -28.41
CA LEU A 6 73.34 17.23 -27.82
C LEU A 6 73.35 18.46 -26.89
N ALA A 7 74.48 19.16 -26.74
CA ALA A 7 74.67 20.22 -25.76
C ALA A 7 74.04 21.59 -26.14
N LYS A 8 73.10 21.64 -27.09
CA LYS A 8 72.54 22.90 -27.61
C LYS A 8 71.02 23.06 -27.43
N TYR A 9 70.40 22.25 -26.58
CA TYR A 9 69.01 22.43 -26.18
C TYR A 9 68.94 22.90 -24.72
N ASN A 10 68.76 24.20 -24.51
CA ASN A 10 68.32 24.73 -23.21
C ASN A 10 66.87 24.33 -23.03
N ILE A 11 66.63 23.18 -22.40
CA ILE A 11 65.29 22.75 -22.02
C ILE A 11 64.84 23.68 -20.90
N ASP A 12 63.74 24.40 -21.14
CA ASP A 12 63.10 25.27 -20.16
C ASP A 12 62.30 24.42 -19.16
N TRP A 13 63.04 23.76 -18.28
CA TRP A 13 62.52 22.82 -17.28
C TRP A 13 61.41 23.40 -16.39
N PRO A 14 61.49 24.65 -15.89
CA PRO A 14 60.40 25.25 -15.12
C PRO A 14 59.08 25.29 -15.90
N ASN A 15 59.11 25.70 -17.17
CA ASN A 15 57.92 25.75 -18.01
C ASN A 15 57.36 24.35 -18.33
N HIS A 16 58.22 23.35 -18.51
CA HIS A 16 57.77 21.96 -18.71
C HIS A 16 57.14 21.37 -17.44
N ILE A 17 57.69 21.67 -16.26
CA ILE A 17 57.13 21.24 -14.98
C ILE A 17 55.76 21.90 -14.74
N ILE A 18 55.64 23.21 -14.96
CA ILE A 18 54.36 23.92 -14.87
C ILE A 18 53.35 23.37 -15.88
N GLY A 19 53.76 23.09 -17.11
CA GLY A 19 52.92 22.47 -18.13
C GLY A 19 52.44 21.07 -17.73
N PHE A 20 53.32 20.25 -17.16
CA PHE A 20 52.97 18.93 -16.65
C PHE A 20 51.95 19.00 -15.51
N PHE A 21 52.18 19.82 -14.49
CA PHE A 21 51.23 19.98 -13.39
C PHE A 21 49.91 20.59 -13.87
N SER A 22 49.93 21.54 -14.80
CA SER A 22 48.70 22.12 -15.37
C SER A 22 47.87 21.08 -16.11
N ALA A 23 48.51 20.22 -16.91
CA ALA A 23 47.84 19.10 -17.56
C ALA A 23 47.29 18.08 -16.55
N LEU A 24 48.06 17.76 -15.51
CA LEU A 24 47.64 16.85 -14.44
C LEU A 24 46.42 17.40 -13.68
N PHE A 25 46.43 18.68 -13.30
CA PHE A 25 45.28 19.34 -12.67
C PHE A 25 44.06 19.36 -13.59
N GLY A 26 44.24 19.61 -14.90
CA GLY A 26 43.15 19.56 -15.86
C GLY A 26 42.48 18.18 -15.90
N ILE A 27 43.28 17.10 -15.87
CA ILE A 27 42.78 15.73 -15.82
C ILE A 27 42.05 15.45 -14.49
N LEU A 28 42.62 15.86 -13.35
CA LEU A 28 41.98 15.66 -12.04
C LEU A 28 40.64 16.41 -11.93
N ILE A 29 40.59 17.66 -12.40
CA ILE A 29 39.35 18.44 -12.42
C ILE A 29 38.31 17.78 -13.33
N ALA A 30 38.72 17.26 -14.49
CA ALA A 30 37.81 16.56 -15.40
C ALA A 30 37.21 15.31 -14.76
N PHE A 31 38.01 14.51 -14.03
CA PHE A 31 37.51 13.35 -13.30
C PHE A 31 36.57 13.75 -12.17
N GLU A 32 36.91 14.75 -11.35
CA GLU A 32 36.04 15.19 -10.25
C GLU A 32 34.71 15.75 -10.76
N LEU A 33 34.72 16.49 -11.88
CA LEU A 33 33.50 17.00 -12.50
C LEU A 33 32.62 15.89 -13.07
N ASP A 34 33.22 14.83 -13.62
CA ASP A 34 32.49 13.68 -14.13
C ASP A 34 31.84 12.88 -12.98
N GLU A 35 32.59 12.62 -11.91
CA GLU A 35 32.07 11.98 -10.69
C GLU A 35 31.00 12.82 -10.00
N TRP A 36 31.17 14.14 -9.96
CA TRP A 36 30.16 15.05 -9.42
C TRP A 36 28.88 15.01 -10.24
N ARG A 37 28.98 15.07 -11.57
CA ARG A 37 27.83 15.00 -12.48
C ARG A 37 27.09 13.67 -12.33
N GLU A 38 27.83 12.57 -12.27
CA GLU A 38 27.24 11.23 -12.11
C GLU A 38 26.50 11.11 -10.77
N ARG A 39 27.11 11.54 -9.66
CA ARG A 39 26.46 11.57 -8.34
C ARG A 39 25.21 12.44 -8.34
N HIS A 40 25.25 13.60 -8.99
CA HIS A 40 24.10 14.49 -9.09
C HIS A 40 22.95 13.85 -9.88
N ASN A 41 23.24 13.24 -11.02
CA ASN A 41 22.23 12.55 -11.84
C ASN A 41 21.59 11.36 -11.09
N GLN A 42 22.41 10.60 -10.35
CA GLN A 42 21.93 9.47 -9.53
C GLN A 42 21.05 9.94 -8.37
N GLN A 43 21.41 11.04 -7.72
CA GLN A 43 20.61 11.64 -6.67
C GLN A 43 19.27 12.16 -7.22
N GLU A 44 19.27 12.84 -8.36
CA GLU A 44 18.05 13.33 -9.01
C GLU A 44 17.10 12.17 -9.37
N LEU A 45 17.65 11.06 -9.90
CA LEU A 45 16.86 9.85 -10.18
C LEU A 45 16.26 9.25 -8.90
N ALA A 46 17.02 9.26 -7.80
CA ALA A 46 16.55 8.76 -6.50
C ALA A 46 15.44 9.64 -5.92
N ASP A 47 15.55 10.96 -6.02
CA ASP A 47 14.54 11.91 -5.55
C ASP A 47 13.24 11.79 -6.38
N ILE A 48 13.35 11.64 -7.71
CA ILE A 48 12.19 11.37 -8.58
C ILE A 48 11.54 10.04 -8.23
N ALA A 49 12.32 8.98 -8.02
CA ALA A 49 11.81 7.68 -7.63
C ALA A 49 11.11 7.75 -6.27
N PHE A 50 11.69 8.48 -5.30
CA PHE A 50 11.14 8.68 -3.98
C PHE A 50 9.79 9.41 -4.03
N SER A 51 9.69 10.51 -4.75
CA SER A 51 8.42 11.25 -4.95
C SER A 51 7.32 10.37 -5.57
N ARG A 52 7.67 9.54 -6.55
CA ARG A 52 6.72 8.58 -7.15
C ARG A 52 6.27 7.51 -6.16
N MET A 53 7.19 6.98 -5.34
CA MET A 53 6.84 6.05 -4.27
C MET A 53 5.93 6.70 -3.24
N LEU A 54 6.18 7.95 -2.82
CA LEU A 54 5.28 8.67 -1.90
C LEU A 54 3.87 8.81 -2.46
N THR A 55 3.75 9.14 -3.75
CA THR A 55 2.44 9.24 -4.42
C THR A 55 1.72 7.89 -4.46
N GLU A 56 2.44 6.80 -4.78
CA GLU A 56 1.90 5.44 -4.78
C GLU A 56 1.48 5.00 -3.37
N ILE A 57 2.28 5.32 -2.36
CA ILE A 57 2.01 5.05 -0.95
C ILE A 57 0.76 5.79 -0.49
N GLU A 58 0.60 7.07 -0.82
CA GLU A 58 -0.61 7.83 -0.46
C GLU A 58 -1.87 7.24 -1.12
N PHE A 59 -1.77 6.86 -2.39
CA PHE A 59 -2.86 6.18 -3.09
C PHE A 59 -3.23 4.86 -2.40
N ASN A 60 -2.22 4.04 -2.09
CA ASN A 60 -2.39 2.75 -1.42
C ASN A 60 -3.00 2.92 0.00
N GLN A 61 -2.49 3.89 0.77
CA GLN A 61 -3.00 4.25 2.09
C GLN A 61 -4.49 4.58 2.02
N ASN A 62 -4.89 5.45 1.10
CA ASN A 62 -6.29 5.84 0.92
C ASN A 62 -7.17 4.65 0.57
N ILE A 63 -6.69 3.74 -0.30
CA ILE A 63 -7.41 2.51 -0.64
C ILE A 63 -7.57 1.60 0.58
N LEU A 64 -6.51 1.39 1.35
CA LEU A 64 -6.54 0.55 2.55
C LEU A 64 -7.55 1.09 3.56
N HIS A 65 -7.49 2.37 3.89
CA HIS A 65 -8.44 3.02 4.81
C HIS A 65 -9.87 2.93 4.31
N ALA A 66 -10.12 3.21 3.02
CA ALA A 66 -11.46 3.10 2.45
C ALA A 66 -12.02 1.68 2.56
N ASN A 67 -11.18 0.68 2.27
CA ASN A 67 -11.56 -0.72 2.32
C ASN A 67 -11.85 -1.21 3.75
N VAL A 68 -10.97 -0.88 4.70
CA VAL A 68 -11.17 -1.22 6.11
C VAL A 68 -12.45 -0.59 6.65
N ASN A 69 -12.67 0.70 6.39
CA ASN A 69 -13.88 1.40 6.81
C ASN A 69 -15.15 0.81 6.20
N GLU A 70 -15.12 0.45 4.92
CA GLU A 70 -16.24 -0.20 4.25
C GLU A 70 -16.55 -1.57 4.89
N ASN A 71 -15.54 -2.39 5.15
CA ASN A 71 -15.70 -3.69 5.79
C ASN A 71 -16.21 -3.57 7.24
N LEU A 72 -15.72 -2.59 8.01
CA LEU A 72 -16.20 -2.31 9.37
C LEU A 72 -17.68 -1.92 9.37
N ASN A 73 -18.07 -1.00 8.48
CA ASN A 73 -19.48 -0.59 8.34
C ASN A 73 -20.37 -1.79 8.00
N ARG A 74 -19.93 -2.65 7.06
CA ARG A 74 -20.65 -3.88 6.70
C ARG A 74 -20.84 -4.81 7.91
N ILE A 75 -19.81 -5.05 8.71
CA ILE A 75 -19.92 -5.89 9.91
C ILE A 75 -20.87 -5.29 10.93
N GLN A 76 -20.79 -3.98 11.19
CA GLN A 76 -21.69 -3.31 12.13
C GLN A 76 -23.15 -3.45 11.71
N VAL A 77 -23.43 -3.36 10.41
CA VAL A 77 -24.77 -3.57 9.85
C VAL A 77 -25.24 -5.01 10.05
N LEU A 78 -24.39 -6.00 9.76
CA LEU A 78 -24.71 -7.41 9.98
C LEU A 78 -24.89 -7.76 11.46
N ASP A 79 -24.08 -7.18 12.34
CA ASP A 79 -24.20 -7.36 13.79
C ASP A 79 -25.54 -6.80 14.30
N ASN A 80 -25.88 -5.57 13.89
CA ASN A 80 -27.19 -4.98 14.19
C ASN A 80 -28.35 -5.84 13.68
N LEU A 81 -28.23 -6.40 12.47
CA LEU A 81 -29.23 -7.30 11.90
C LEU A 81 -29.41 -8.57 12.74
N THR A 82 -28.35 -9.12 13.34
CA THR A 82 -28.45 -10.37 14.12
C THR A 82 -29.44 -10.29 15.28
N SER A 83 -29.68 -9.09 15.84
CA SER A 83 -30.69 -8.87 16.88
C SER A 83 -32.14 -8.98 16.38
N LYS A 84 -32.34 -8.85 15.06
CA LYS A 84 -33.63 -8.89 14.36
C LYS A 84 -33.83 -10.19 13.57
N LEU A 85 -33.01 -11.20 13.84
CA LEU A 85 -33.11 -12.52 13.23
C LEU A 85 -33.45 -13.56 14.29
N ASN A 86 -34.32 -14.52 13.95
CA ASN A 86 -34.48 -15.73 14.74
C ASN A 86 -33.36 -16.74 14.43
N ASP A 87 -33.34 -17.90 15.09
CA ASP A 87 -32.27 -18.89 14.91
C ASP A 87 -32.11 -19.43 13.48
N GLN A 88 -33.16 -19.33 12.66
CA GLN A 88 -33.22 -19.78 11.26
C GLN A 88 -32.98 -18.63 10.27
N LEU A 89 -32.42 -17.51 10.72
CA LEU A 89 -32.18 -16.30 9.92
C LEU A 89 -33.48 -15.69 9.34
N LEU A 90 -34.62 -15.92 9.99
CA LEU A 90 -35.86 -15.25 9.60
C LEU A 90 -35.94 -13.89 10.27
N PHE A 91 -36.30 -12.87 9.49
CA PHE A 91 -36.46 -11.51 10.01
C PHE A 91 -37.65 -11.43 10.98
N THR A 92 -37.43 -10.81 12.13
CA THR A 92 -38.44 -10.65 13.20
C THR A 92 -38.88 -9.20 13.41
N GLY A 93 -38.31 -8.24 12.67
CA GLY A 93 -38.68 -6.84 12.74
C GLY A 93 -39.91 -6.46 11.91
N GLU A 94 -40.24 -5.17 11.89
CA GLU A 94 -41.39 -4.66 11.14
C GLU A 94 -41.10 -4.51 9.63
N ALA A 95 -42.16 -4.51 8.82
CA ALA A 95 -42.03 -4.44 7.36
C ALA A 95 -41.25 -3.21 6.87
N HIS A 96 -41.53 -2.05 7.48
CA HIS A 96 -40.87 -0.78 7.13
C HIS A 96 -39.36 -0.80 7.47
N GLU A 97 -38.96 -1.56 8.49
CA GLU A 97 -37.55 -1.74 8.84
C GLU A 97 -36.85 -2.62 7.81
N ALA A 98 -37.50 -3.69 7.35
CA ALA A 98 -36.98 -4.54 6.28
C ALA A 98 -36.80 -3.76 4.97
N ASP A 99 -37.76 -2.89 4.60
CA ASP A 99 -37.63 -2.01 3.43
C ASP A 99 -36.46 -1.04 3.58
N SER A 100 -36.31 -0.44 4.77
CA SER A 100 -35.21 0.48 5.06
C SER A 100 -33.87 -0.23 4.95
N LEU A 101 -33.75 -1.44 5.51
CA LEU A 101 -32.53 -2.25 5.45
C LEU A 101 -32.20 -2.67 4.02
N ASN A 102 -33.19 -3.14 3.25
CA ASN A 102 -32.99 -3.49 1.85
C ASN A 102 -32.62 -2.28 0.99
N GLN A 103 -33.14 -1.09 1.28
CA GLN A 103 -32.81 0.13 0.53
C GLN A 103 -31.41 0.65 0.88
N LEU A 104 -31.01 0.60 2.15
CA LEU A 104 -29.72 1.10 2.62
C LEU A 104 -28.57 0.12 2.35
N TYR A 105 -28.87 -1.18 2.32
CA TYR A 105 -27.86 -2.24 2.33
C TYR A 105 -28.18 -3.34 1.31
N SER A 106 -28.84 -3.00 0.19
CA SER A 106 -29.19 -3.93 -0.89
C SER A 106 -28.03 -4.79 -1.37
N ASP A 107 -26.82 -4.24 -1.26
CA ASP A 107 -25.59 -4.87 -1.73
C ASP A 107 -25.10 -5.98 -0.79
N TYR A 108 -25.63 -6.04 0.45
CA TYR A 108 -25.16 -6.92 1.53
C TYR A 108 -26.26 -7.76 2.18
N ILE A 109 -27.49 -7.24 2.21
CA ILE A 109 -28.62 -7.87 2.88
C ILE A 109 -29.80 -7.84 1.92
N HIS A 110 -30.42 -8.99 1.71
CA HIS A 110 -31.68 -9.09 1.00
C HIS A 110 -32.68 -9.85 1.86
N ILE A 111 -33.59 -9.11 2.48
CA ILE A 111 -34.76 -9.68 3.15
C ILE A 111 -35.82 -9.90 2.07
N ASP A 112 -36.32 -11.11 1.89
CA ASP A 112 -37.33 -11.41 0.86
C ASP A 112 -38.62 -10.63 1.13
N THR A 113 -39.02 -9.80 0.15
CA THR A 113 -40.20 -8.93 0.20
C THR A 113 -41.31 -9.33 -0.78
N ASP A 114 -41.20 -10.45 -1.50
CA ASP A 114 -41.94 -10.67 -2.76
C ASP A 114 -43.43 -11.08 -2.61
N LEU A 115 -44.08 -10.80 -1.47
CA LEU A 115 -45.51 -11.08 -1.27
C LEU A 115 -46.25 -9.91 -0.60
N SER A 116 -47.40 -9.58 -1.17
CA SER A 116 -48.25 -8.41 -0.93
C SER A 116 -48.97 -8.38 0.43
N GLU A 117 -48.33 -8.81 1.51
CA GLU A 117 -48.96 -8.88 2.84
C GLU A 117 -48.37 -7.86 3.81
N THR A 118 -49.26 -7.30 4.63
CA THR A 118 -48.99 -6.28 5.66
C THR A 118 -48.13 -6.78 6.82
N ASP A 119 -47.72 -8.06 6.82
CA ASP A 119 -46.93 -8.69 7.87
C ASP A 119 -45.72 -9.42 7.26
N ARG A 120 -44.51 -9.05 7.72
CA ARG A 120 -43.22 -9.58 7.23
C ARG A 120 -42.47 -10.40 8.27
N ALA A 121 -43.06 -10.63 9.44
CA ALA A 121 -42.48 -11.52 10.43
C ALA A 121 -42.33 -12.95 9.87
N GLY A 122 -41.14 -13.54 10.03
CA GLY A 122 -40.86 -14.92 9.61
C GLY A 122 -40.39 -15.10 8.15
N LYS A 123 -40.05 -14.02 7.44
CA LYS A 123 -39.49 -14.11 6.08
C LYS A 123 -38.01 -14.51 6.09
N PRO A 124 -37.54 -15.33 5.13
CA PRO A 124 -36.13 -15.66 5.00
C PRO A 124 -35.31 -14.40 4.77
N THR A 125 -34.23 -14.23 5.55
CA THR A 125 -33.23 -13.21 5.26
C THR A 125 -32.08 -13.86 4.50
N TYR A 126 -31.93 -13.47 3.24
CA TYR A 126 -30.77 -13.84 2.45
C TYR A 126 -29.64 -12.86 2.76
N ILE A 127 -28.64 -13.35 3.48
CA ILE A 127 -27.45 -12.57 3.78
C ILE A 127 -26.50 -12.74 2.60
N GLY A 128 -26.58 -11.80 1.67
CA GLY A 128 -25.65 -11.69 0.56
C GLY A 128 -24.34 -11.10 1.05
N VAL A 129 -23.46 -11.91 1.63
CA VAL A 129 -22.09 -11.45 1.92
C VAL A 129 -21.31 -11.38 0.62
N SER A 130 -21.69 -10.44 -0.23
CA SER A 130 -20.94 -10.09 -1.43
C SER A 130 -19.53 -9.73 -0.99
N SER A 131 -18.55 -10.32 -1.69
CA SER A 131 -17.14 -10.39 -1.30
C SER A 131 -16.66 -9.09 -0.64
N LEU A 132 -16.17 -9.21 0.59
CA LEU A 132 -15.44 -8.11 1.23
C LEU A 132 -14.35 -7.65 0.25
N SER A 133 -14.30 -6.34 0.04
CA SER A 133 -13.53 -5.74 -1.06
C SER A 133 -12.07 -6.04 -0.82
N MET A 134 -11.34 -6.47 -1.85
CA MET A 134 -9.89 -6.58 -1.81
C MET A 134 -9.37 -5.83 -3.03
N ILE A 135 -9.03 -4.56 -2.83
CA ILE A 135 -8.50 -3.74 -3.92
C ILE A 135 -6.99 -4.03 -4.00
N PRO A 136 -6.48 -4.51 -5.16
CA PRO A 136 -5.06 -4.74 -5.33
C PRO A 136 -4.29 -3.42 -5.18
N GLN A 137 -3.21 -3.48 -4.41
CA GLN A 137 -2.34 -2.34 -4.15
C GLN A 137 -1.32 -2.16 -5.27
N HIS A 138 -0.87 -0.94 -5.48
CA HIS A 138 0.12 -0.63 -6.50
C HIS A 138 1.55 -0.82 -5.93
N THR A 139 2.42 -1.49 -6.69
CA THR A 139 3.84 -1.71 -6.32
C THR A 139 4.81 -1.29 -7.42
N SER A 140 4.30 -0.62 -8.45
CA SER A 140 5.02 -0.30 -9.67
C SER A 140 6.19 0.65 -9.43
N ALA A 141 6.01 1.64 -8.55
CA ALA A 141 7.05 2.61 -8.21
C ALA A 141 8.18 1.93 -7.42
N TRP A 142 7.84 1.04 -6.48
CA TRP A 142 8.81 0.25 -5.71
C TRP A 142 9.64 -0.69 -6.58
N GLU A 143 9.00 -1.47 -7.44
CA GLU A 143 9.72 -2.38 -8.35
C GLU A 143 10.62 -1.61 -9.32
N SER A 144 10.15 -0.47 -9.81
CA SER A 144 10.95 0.41 -10.69
C SER A 144 12.17 1.00 -9.95
N ALA A 145 12.00 1.43 -8.69
CA ALA A 145 13.09 1.96 -7.88
C ALA A 145 14.16 0.91 -7.57
N LYS A 146 13.74 -0.34 -7.30
CA LYS A 146 14.67 -1.49 -7.15
C LYS A 146 15.42 -1.77 -8.44
N ALA A 147 14.71 -1.87 -9.57
CA ALA A 147 15.29 -2.21 -10.87
C ALA A 147 16.31 -1.17 -11.36
N THR A 148 16.06 0.11 -11.07
CA THR A 148 16.94 1.23 -11.45
C THR A 148 18.10 1.46 -10.48
N GLY A 149 18.10 0.81 -9.31
CA GLY A 149 19.09 1.05 -8.27
C GLY A 149 18.91 2.40 -7.55
N ALA A 150 17.79 3.10 -7.76
CA ALA A 150 17.48 4.39 -7.14
C ALA A 150 17.59 4.35 -5.61
N LEU A 151 17.23 3.21 -5.00
CA LEU A 151 17.27 3.00 -3.55
C LEU A 151 18.68 3.10 -2.95
N ASN A 152 19.74 2.84 -3.74
CA ASN A 152 21.12 2.90 -3.26
C ASN A 152 21.58 4.32 -2.93
N PHE A 153 20.89 5.32 -3.46
CA PHE A 153 21.19 6.74 -3.27
C PHE A 153 20.24 7.40 -2.26
N LEU A 154 19.28 6.63 -1.72
CA LEU A 154 18.47 7.08 -0.60
C LEU A 154 19.18 6.83 0.72
N GLY A 155 18.96 7.70 1.70
CA GLY A 155 19.42 7.48 3.07
C GLY A 155 18.85 6.18 3.65
N TYR A 156 19.64 5.51 4.48
CA TYR A 156 19.28 4.22 5.10
C TYR A 156 17.89 4.23 5.78
N GLU A 157 17.58 5.30 6.51
CA GLU A 157 16.28 5.47 7.19
C GLU A 157 15.10 5.52 6.21
N ARG A 158 15.25 6.20 5.06
CA ARG A 158 14.23 6.24 4.00
C ARG A 158 13.99 4.84 3.44
N VAL A 159 15.05 4.10 3.17
CA VAL A 159 14.96 2.73 2.62
C VAL A 159 14.27 1.78 3.60
N ILE A 160 14.58 1.86 4.90
CA ILE A 160 13.88 1.07 5.91
C ILE A 160 12.40 1.42 5.94
N ALA A 161 12.06 2.71 6.04
CA ALA A 161 10.67 3.13 6.15
C ALA A 161 9.87 2.73 4.89
N LEU A 162 10.46 2.87 3.69
CA LEU A 162 9.87 2.36 2.44
C LEU A 162 9.68 0.83 2.50
N SER A 163 10.69 0.09 2.93
CA SER A 163 10.60 -1.36 3.04
C SER A 163 9.50 -1.79 4.02
N SER A 164 9.31 -1.08 5.14
CA SER A 164 8.22 -1.35 6.07
C SER A 164 6.86 -1.09 5.42
N VAL A 165 6.71 0.05 4.74
CA VAL A 165 5.47 0.43 4.05
C VAL A 165 5.13 -0.51 2.89
N TYR A 166 6.11 -1.09 2.21
CA TYR A 166 5.87 -2.07 1.13
C TYR A 166 5.81 -3.52 1.63
N ASN A 167 6.19 -3.81 2.88
CA ASN A 167 6.15 -5.13 3.51
C ASN A 167 4.97 -5.28 4.49
N TYR A 168 3.76 -4.97 4.01
CA TYR A 168 2.51 -5.06 4.77
C TYR A 168 1.79 -6.40 4.54
N SER A 169 2.55 -7.49 4.45
CA SER A 169 1.99 -8.82 4.16
C SER A 169 0.93 -9.22 5.20
N SER A 170 1.08 -8.80 6.47
CA SER A 170 0.09 -9.02 7.53
C SER A 170 -1.29 -8.46 7.18
N ILE A 171 -1.35 -7.22 6.69
CA ILE A 171 -2.61 -6.59 6.26
C ILE A 171 -3.22 -7.38 5.09
N VAL A 172 -2.42 -7.78 4.11
CA VAL A 172 -2.89 -8.53 2.94
C VAL A 172 -3.41 -9.91 3.33
N GLU A 173 -2.68 -10.63 4.18
CA GLU A 173 -3.04 -11.97 4.68
C GLU A 173 -4.37 -11.93 5.45
N GLU A 174 -4.58 -10.93 6.31
CA GLU A 174 -5.83 -10.76 7.06
C GLU A 174 -7.00 -10.36 6.15
N LEU A 175 -6.78 -9.48 5.17
CA LEU A 175 -7.79 -9.15 4.17
C LEU A 175 -8.16 -10.36 3.31
N GLU A 176 -7.19 -11.21 2.97
CA GLU A 176 -7.43 -12.46 2.26
C GLU A 176 -8.20 -13.47 3.14
N ALA A 177 -7.87 -13.57 4.43
CA ALA A 177 -8.61 -14.39 5.39
C ALA A 177 -10.08 -13.95 5.47
N ILE A 178 -10.31 -12.65 5.59
CA ILE A 178 -11.64 -12.02 5.57
C ILE A 178 -12.38 -12.35 4.26
N HIS A 179 -11.72 -12.19 3.12
CA HIS A 179 -12.28 -12.52 1.82
C HIS A 179 -12.66 -14.01 1.72
N ASN A 180 -11.81 -14.91 2.20
CA ASN A 180 -12.08 -16.35 2.21
C ASN A 180 -13.21 -16.74 3.16
N LEU A 181 -13.36 -16.04 4.30
CA LEU A 181 -14.53 -16.17 5.17
C LEU A 181 -15.81 -15.73 4.44
N SER A 182 -15.77 -14.61 3.71
CA SER A 182 -16.93 -14.10 2.97
C SER A 182 -17.44 -15.09 1.91
N LYS A 183 -16.54 -15.81 1.24
CA LYS A 183 -16.92 -16.87 0.28
C LYS A 183 -17.73 -18.02 0.90
N LYS A 184 -17.52 -18.30 2.19
CA LYS A 184 -18.24 -19.36 2.93
C LYS A 184 -19.55 -18.86 3.53
N ALA A 185 -19.79 -17.56 3.50
CA ALA A 185 -20.94 -16.99 4.17
C ALA A 185 -22.28 -17.34 3.50
N SER A 186 -22.27 -17.77 2.22
CA SER A 186 -23.44 -18.35 1.56
C SER A 186 -23.97 -19.61 2.24
N ASP A 187 -23.13 -20.32 3.01
CA ASP A 187 -23.48 -21.56 3.68
C ASP A 187 -24.06 -21.32 5.09
N ILE A 188 -24.15 -20.06 5.51
CA ILE A 188 -24.69 -19.67 6.83
C ILE A 188 -26.21 -19.83 6.78
N THR A 189 -26.73 -20.73 7.63
CA THR A 189 -28.17 -21.04 7.71
C THR A 189 -28.76 -20.77 9.09
N THR A 190 -27.91 -20.41 10.06
CA THR A 190 -28.33 -20.15 11.44
C THR A 190 -27.68 -18.89 12.02
N THR A 191 -28.36 -18.24 12.98
CA THR A 191 -27.82 -17.06 13.66
C THR A 191 -26.57 -17.36 14.47
N SER A 192 -26.43 -18.58 14.98
CA SER A 192 -25.19 -19.04 15.63
C SER A 192 -24.00 -19.08 14.68
N GLN A 193 -24.20 -19.58 13.46
CA GLN A 193 -23.15 -19.56 12.42
C GLN A 193 -22.83 -18.13 11.98
N LEU A 194 -23.84 -17.26 11.85
CA LEU A 194 -23.64 -15.85 11.53
C LEU A 194 -22.81 -15.14 12.60
N ARG A 195 -23.10 -15.35 13.89
CA ARG A 195 -22.33 -14.77 14.99
C ARG A 195 -20.88 -15.26 15.01
N LEU A 196 -20.65 -16.54 14.73
CA LEU A 196 -19.29 -17.09 14.61
C LEU A 196 -18.53 -16.42 13.46
N TYR A 197 -19.18 -16.28 12.31
CA TYR A 197 -18.62 -15.57 11.16
C TYR A 197 -18.26 -14.13 11.53
N LEU A 198 -19.20 -13.36 12.11
CA LEU A 198 -18.96 -11.96 12.48
C LEU A 198 -17.82 -11.80 13.47
N ASN A 199 -17.72 -12.69 14.46
CA ASN A 199 -16.63 -12.66 15.44
C ASN A 199 -15.26 -12.91 14.80
N GLU A 200 -15.15 -13.88 13.87
CA GLU A 200 -13.88 -14.13 13.17
C GLU A 200 -13.49 -12.95 12.27
N VAL A 201 -14.46 -12.36 11.55
CA VAL A 201 -14.17 -11.19 10.70
C VAL A 201 -13.81 -9.97 11.55
N GLU A 202 -14.51 -9.71 12.67
CA GLU A 202 -14.20 -8.62 13.58
C GLU A 202 -12.79 -8.77 14.17
N LYS A 203 -12.40 -9.99 14.54
CA LYS A 203 -11.05 -10.29 15.02
C LYS A 203 -9.99 -9.97 13.97
N SER A 204 -10.17 -10.42 12.73
CA SER A 204 -9.24 -10.09 11.63
C SER A 204 -9.20 -8.59 11.34
N LEU A 205 -10.34 -7.90 11.35
CA LEU A 205 -10.36 -6.44 11.16
C LEU A 205 -9.61 -5.69 12.26
N LYS A 206 -9.71 -6.10 13.53
CA LYS A 206 -8.91 -5.50 14.61
C LYS A 206 -7.42 -5.66 14.41
N ILE A 207 -6.99 -6.79 13.82
CA ILE A 207 -5.59 -6.97 13.43
C ILE A 207 -5.25 -5.98 12.32
N VAL A 208 -6.07 -5.91 11.26
CA VAL A 208 -5.86 -4.96 10.16
C VAL A 208 -5.80 -3.51 10.64
N GLU A 209 -6.69 -3.07 11.53
CA GLU A 209 -6.69 -1.72 12.11
C GLU A 209 -5.37 -1.42 12.84
N ARG A 210 -4.87 -2.37 13.63
CA ARG A 210 -3.60 -2.21 14.35
C ARG A 210 -2.43 -2.09 13.38
N GLU A 211 -2.34 -3.00 12.41
CA GLU A 211 -1.27 -3.01 11.41
C GLU A 211 -1.35 -1.76 10.51
N LEU A 212 -2.55 -1.28 10.19
CA LEU A 212 -2.76 -0.03 9.45
C LEU A 212 -2.30 1.20 10.23
N ALA A 213 -2.48 1.21 11.56
CA ALA A 213 -1.95 2.28 12.40
C ALA A 213 -0.40 2.30 12.41
N GLU A 214 0.25 1.13 12.42
CA GLU A 214 1.70 1.02 12.27
C GLU A 214 2.16 1.47 10.87
N TYR A 215 1.45 1.04 9.83
CA TYR A 215 1.65 1.50 8.46
C TYR A 215 1.59 3.03 8.37
N ASP A 216 0.57 3.67 8.96
CA ASP A 216 0.40 5.12 8.98
C ASP A 216 1.57 5.84 9.67
N GLN A 217 2.15 5.24 10.72
CA GLN A 217 3.35 5.78 11.37
C GLN A 217 4.55 5.80 10.41
N PHE A 218 4.79 4.71 9.68
CA PHE A 218 5.86 4.67 8.70
C PHE A 218 5.63 5.63 7.53
N VAL A 219 4.38 5.79 7.07
CA VAL A 219 4.03 6.79 6.07
C VAL A 219 4.31 8.21 6.59
N SER A 220 3.99 8.50 7.85
CA SER A 220 4.31 9.79 8.46
C SER A 220 5.82 10.04 8.56
N ILE A 221 6.61 9.01 8.85
CA ILE A 221 8.09 9.10 8.84
C ILE A 221 8.56 9.42 7.42
N LEU A 222 8.02 8.75 6.40
CA LEU A 222 8.38 8.99 5.00
C LEU A 222 8.08 10.42 4.55
N LYS A 223 6.90 10.95 4.91
CA LYS A 223 6.51 12.33 4.62
C LYS A 223 7.37 13.38 5.35
N SER A 224 8.06 13.01 6.43
CA SER A 224 8.98 13.94 7.12
C SER A 224 10.30 14.16 6.38
N PHE A 225 10.59 13.35 5.36
CA PHE A 225 11.78 13.48 4.53
C PHE A 225 11.58 14.31 3.27
N GLU A 226 10.35 14.75 3.00
CA GLU A 226 9.97 15.66 1.91
C GLU A 226 10.28 17.12 2.29
#